data_AF-A0A0B5D733-F1
#
_entry.id   AF-A0A0B5D733-F1
#
_cell.length_a   1.000
_cell.length_b   1.000
_cell.length_c   1.000
_cell.angle_alpha   90.00
_cell.angle_beta   90.00
_cell.angle_gamma   90.00
#
_symmetry.space_group_name_H-M   'P 1'
#
loop_
_entity.id
_entity.type
_entity.pdbx_description
1 polymer ?
#
loop_
_entity_poly.entity_id
_entity_poly.type
_entity_poly.pdbx_seq_one_letter_code
_entity_poly.pdbx_strand_id
1 'polypeptide(L)'
;MTVALDWWEKLAARRSHFTIPTRVITGVSVVDDACGLAHAVPAGRRAPGTRIRGVTNTGTFTAADGTGASTFAVCHGSGLGIILELKSATVNRIIISTPLAGKYAEQLAEICP
;
A
#
# COMPACT_ATOMS: atom_id res chain seq x y z
N MET A 1 12.19 4.30 -11.91
CA MET A 1 12.74 3.09 -11.25
C MET A 1 11.93 1.92 -11.75
N THR A 2 12.58 0.88 -12.23
CA THR A 2 11.90 -0.30 -12.78
C THR A 2 12.37 -1.48 -11.95
N VAL A 3 11.50 -1.97 -11.07
CA VAL A 3 11.81 -3.07 -10.15
C VAL A 3 11.51 -4.38 -10.88
N ALA A 4 12.54 -5.19 -11.10
CA ALA A 4 12.43 -6.50 -11.76
C ALA A 4 11.86 -7.55 -10.79
N LEU A 5 11.04 -8.46 -11.33
CA LEU A 5 10.08 -9.28 -10.60
C LEU A 5 10.69 -10.54 -9.99
N ASP A 6 10.39 -10.71 -8.69
CA ASP A 6 9.91 -11.99 -8.13
C ASP A 6 8.87 -11.80 -6.99
N TRP A 7 8.33 -10.60 -6.78
CA TRP A 7 7.87 -10.26 -5.43
C TRP A 7 6.47 -9.65 -5.31
N TRP A 8 5.97 -9.06 -6.39
CA TRP A 8 4.69 -8.35 -6.49
C TRP A 8 3.81 -8.97 -7.58
N GLU A 9 4.14 -10.21 -7.99
CA GLU A 9 3.70 -10.85 -9.23
C GLU A 9 2.19 -10.81 -9.33
N LYS A 10 1.74 -9.86 -10.13
CA LYS A 10 0.37 -9.39 -10.14
C LYS A 10 0.10 -8.65 -8.83
N LEU A 11 -0.19 -7.36 -8.92
CA LEU A 11 -0.89 -6.54 -7.92
C LEU A 11 -2.35 -7.06 -7.70
N ALA A 12 -2.54 -8.39 -7.70
CA ALA A 12 -3.73 -9.19 -7.98
C ALA A 12 -4.46 -8.81 -9.31
N ALA A 13 -3.90 -9.28 -10.44
CA ALA A 13 -4.56 -9.55 -11.73
C ALA A 13 -5.22 -8.43 -12.58
N ARG A 14 -4.94 -7.12 -12.44
CA ARG A 14 -5.54 -6.12 -13.37
C ARG A 14 -4.67 -5.01 -13.94
N ARG A 15 -3.48 -4.69 -13.41
CA ARG A 15 -2.56 -3.75 -14.08
C ARG A 15 -1.12 -4.23 -13.99
N SER A 16 -0.56 -4.49 -15.16
CA SER A 16 0.77 -5.07 -15.39
C SER A 16 1.92 -4.17 -14.96
N HIS A 17 1.71 -2.87 -14.76
CA HIS A 17 2.71 -1.95 -14.24
C HIS A 17 2.00 -0.88 -13.41
N PHE A 18 2.29 -0.81 -12.11
CA PHE A 18 1.86 0.30 -11.27
C PHE A 18 3.06 1.19 -11.01
N THR A 19 3.22 2.22 -11.83
CA THR A 19 4.30 3.20 -11.69
C THR A 19 3.80 4.35 -10.81
N ILE A 20 4.44 4.56 -9.67
CA ILE A 20 4.21 5.73 -8.81
C ILE A 20 5.33 6.73 -9.11
N PRO A 21 5.02 7.95 -9.59
CA PRO A 21 6.01 9.02 -9.67
C PRO A 21 6.51 9.38 -8.26
N THR A 22 7.82 9.40 -8.00
CA THR A 22 8.33 9.74 -6.65
C THR A 22 7.91 11.12 -6.16
N ARG A 23 7.75 12.10 -7.08
CA ARG A 23 7.25 13.44 -6.74
C ARG A 23 5.87 13.49 -6.08
N VAL A 24 5.08 12.42 -6.21
CA VAL A 24 3.77 12.33 -5.56
C VAL A 24 3.85 11.70 -4.18
N ILE A 25 4.97 11.05 -3.83
CA ILE A 25 5.20 10.48 -2.51
C ILE A 25 5.49 11.64 -1.55
N THR A 26 4.68 11.75 -0.51
CA THR A 26 4.80 12.78 0.53
C THR A 26 5.26 12.21 1.87
N GLY A 27 5.29 10.88 2.00
CA GLY A 27 5.73 10.21 3.21
C GLY A 27 5.97 8.74 2.97
N VAL A 28 6.96 8.20 3.67
CA VAL A 28 7.31 6.78 3.66
C VAL A 28 7.49 6.35 5.11
N SER A 29 6.86 5.26 5.51
CA SER A 29 7.06 4.69 6.85
C SER A 29 7.10 3.17 6.82
N VAL A 30 7.89 2.61 7.72
CA VAL A 30 7.96 1.17 7.98
C VAL A 30 7.07 0.86 9.17
N VAL A 31 6.33 -0.23 9.09
CA VAL A 31 5.40 -0.67 10.13
C VAL A 31 5.58 -2.15 10.40
N ASP A 32 5.40 -2.56 11.66
CA ASP A 32 5.57 -3.96 12.07
C ASP A 32 4.40 -4.87 11.67
N ASP A 33 3.21 -4.30 11.48
CA ASP A 33 2.01 -5.02 11.04
C ASP A 33 1.21 -4.23 10.00
N ALA A 34 1.54 -4.45 8.74
CA ALA A 34 0.87 -3.82 7.60
C ALA A 34 -0.61 -4.24 7.50
N CYS A 35 -0.89 -5.51 7.79
CA CYS A 35 -2.19 -6.11 7.60
C CYS A 35 -3.17 -5.62 8.68
N GLY A 36 -2.72 -5.56 9.94
CA GLY A 36 -3.48 -4.96 11.04
C GLY A 36 -3.84 -3.50 10.75
N LEU A 37 -2.88 -2.70 10.27
CA LEU A 37 -3.14 -1.31 9.87
C LEU A 37 -4.14 -1.22 8.72
N ALA A 38 -4.00 -2.04 7.68
CA ALA A 38 -4.94 -2.07 6.56
C ALA A 38 -6.36 -2.48 6.99
N HIS A 39 -6.49 -3.36 7.99
CA HIS A 39 -7.78 -3.75 8.57
C HIS A 39 -8.41 -2.63 9.43
N ALA A 40 -7.58 -1.83 10.10
CA ALA A 40 -8.04 -0.71 10.91
C ALA A 40 -8.59 0.45 10.05
N VAL A 41 -8.20 0.55 8.77
CA VAL A 41 -8.78 1.54 7.83
C VAL A 41 -10.28 1.27 7.68
N PRO A 42 -11.15 2.21 8.12
CA PRO A 42 -12.60 2.07 7.98
C PRO A 42 -12.95 2.02 6.50
N ALA A 43 -13.42 0.85 6.03
CA ALA A 43 -13.85 0.72 4.65
C ALA A 43 -15.27 1.27 4.51
N GLY A 44 -15.45 2.27 3.65
CA GLY A 44 -16.76 2.66 3.16
C GLY A 44 -17.50 1.48 2.52
N ARG A 45 -18.83 1.62 2.38
CA ARG A 45 -19.83 0.59 2.06
C ARG A 45 -19.57 -0.28 0.80
N ARG A 46 -18.57 0.03 -0.02
CA ARG A 46 -18.17 -0.71 -1.23
C ARG A 46 -16.71 -0.44 -1.55
N ALA A 47 -15.83 -1.34 -1.13
CA ALA A 47 -14.44 -1.36 -1.55
C ALA A 47 -14.18 -2.70 -2.26
N PRO A 48 -13.81 -2.70 -3.56
CA PRO A 48 -13.40 -3.93 -4.24
C PRO A 48 -12.12 -4.46 -3.59
N GLY A 49 -12.19 -5.67 -3.03
CA GLY A 49 -11.04 -6.33 -2.42
C GLY A 49 -11.37 -7.56 -1.59
N THR A 50 -10.36 -8.39 -1.33
CA THR A 50 -10.43 -9.55 -0.43
C THR A 50 -9.92 -9.12 0.93
N ARG A 51 -10.80 -9.12 1.94
CA ARG A 51 -10.44 -8.91 3.36
C ARG A 51 -10.76 -10.16 4.16
N ILE A 52 -9.73 -10.89 4.53
CA ILE A 52 -9.81 -12.01 5.49
C ILE A 52 -8.92 -11.66 6.66
N ARG A 53 -9.53 -11.38 7.81
CA ARG A 53 -8.84 -10.94 9.02
C ARG A 53 -7.71 -11.92 9.38
N GLY A 54 -6.49 -11.40 9.52
CA GLY A 54 -5.31 -12.19 9.88
C GLY A 54 -4.71 -13.01 8.74
N VAL A 55 -5.26 -12.95 7.53
CA VAL A 55 -4.79 -13.74 6.37
C VAL A 55 -4.42 -12.84 5.20
N THR A 56 -5.34 -12.00 4.72
CA THR A 56 -5.02 -11.08 3.63
C THR A 56 -5.94 -9.88 3.59
N ASN A 57 -5.39 -8.75 3.16
CA ASN A 57 -6.14 -7.55 2.84
C ASN A 57 -5.62 -7.03 1.49
N THR A 58 -6.36 -7.26 0.42
CA THR A 58 -5.98 -6.87 -0.94
C THR A 58 -7.11 -6.08 -1.59
N GLY A 59 -6.91 -4.80 -1.89
CA GLY A 59 -7.89 -3.96 -2.56
C GLY A 59 -7.71 -2.46 -2.34
N THR A 60 -8.62 -1.67 -2.90
CA THR A 60 -8.68 -0.22 -2.69
C THR A 60 -9.87 0.13 -1.81
N PHE A 61 -9.64 0.88 -0.74
CA PHE A 61 -10.60 1.23 0.28
C PHE A 61 -10.73 2.74 0.40
N THR A 62 -11.95 3.26 0.39
CA THR A 62 -12.20 4.68 0.68
C THR A 62 -12.51 4.82 2.16
N ALA A 63 -11.88 5.80 2.81
CA ALA A 63 -12.13 6.18 4.19
C ALA A 63 -13.60 6.56 4.37
N ALA A 64 -14.19 6.10 5.47
CA ALA A 64 -15.60 6.36 5.80
C ALA A 64 -15.82 7.75 6.46
N ASP A 65 -14.77 8.54 6.65
CA ASP A 65 -14.78 9.85 7.32
C ASP A 65 -15.24 11.02 6.44
N GLY A 66 -15.66 10.74 5.20
CA GLY A 66 -16.13 11.76 4.25
C GLY A 66 -15.01 12.54 3.55
N THR A 67 -13.74 12.27 3.86
CA THR A 67 -12.60 12.93 3.19
C THR A 67 -12.41 12.46 1.74
N GLY A 68 -12.97 11.30 1.40
CA GLY A 68 -12.74 10.64 0.11
C GLY A 68 -11.34 10.04 -0.01
N ALA A 69 -10.53 10.06 1.06
CA ALA A 69 -9.20 9.49 1.06
C ALA A 69 -9.26 8.00 0.72
N SER A 70 -8.42 7.54 -0.20
CA SER A 70 -8.40 6.15 -0.64
C SER A 70 -7.07 5.48 -0.33
N THR A 71 -7.13 4.27 0.21
CA THR A 71 -5.99 3.43 0.56
C THR A 71 -6.00 2.19 -0.30
N PHE A 72 -4.92 1.95 -1.03
CA PHE A 72 -4.67 0.65 -1.63
C PHE A 72 -3.85 -0.20 -0.66
N ALA A 73 -4.33 -1.37 -0.30
CA ALA A 73 -3.59 -2.30 0.56
C ALA A 73 -3.38 -3.63 -0.16
N VAL A 74 -2.18 -4.19 -0.04
CA VAL A 74 -1.87 -5.58 -0.37
C VAL A 74 -1.05 -6.13 0.77
N CYS A 75 -1.73 -6.84 1.65
CA CYS A 75 -1.14 -7.40 2.85
C CYS A 75 -1.44 -8.89 2.92
N HIS A 76 -0.48 -9.65 3.42
CA HIS A 76 -0.61 -11.07 3.70
C HIS A 76 -0.09 -11.39 5.11
N GLY A 77 -0.89 -12.12 5.90
CA GLY A 77 -0.56 -12.51 7.27
C GLY A 77 -0.42 -11.34 8.23
N SER A 78 0.47 -11.49 9.20
CA SER A 78 1.00 -10.41 10.05
C SER A 78 2.48 -10.26 9.75
N GLY A 79 2.97 -9.03 9.66
CA GLY A 79 4.38 -8.80 9.38
C GLY A 79 4.70 -7.41 8.87
N LEU A 80 6.01 -7.18 8.79
CA LEU A 80 6.62 -5.94 8.39
C LEU A 80 6.02 -5.44 7.07
N GLY A 81 5.85 -4.13 6.97
CA GLY A 81 5.39 -3.50 5.75
C GLY A 81 5.85 -2.08 5.60
N ILE A 82 5.54 -1.55 4.44
CA ILE A 82 5.83 -0.18 4.05
C ILE A 82 4.52 0.54 3.75
N ILE A 83 4.45 1.78 4.18
CA ILE A 83 3.37 2.71 3.88
C ILE A 83 3.93 3.83 3.02
N LEU A 84 3.21 4.16 1.95
CA LEU A 84 3.47 5.32 1.12
C LEU A 84 2.28 6.26 1.21
N GLU A 85 2.52 7.51 1.61
CA GLU A 85 1.56 8.59 1.52
C GLU A 85 1.74 9.32 0.20
N LEU A 86 0.63 9.60 -0.49
CA LEU A 86 0.63 10.13 -1.84
C LEU A 86 -0.27 11.37 -1.95
N LYS A 87 0.21 12.40 -2.65
CA LYS A 87 -0.61 13.54 -3.09
C LYS A 87 -1.00 13.43 -4.55
N SER A 88 -2.22 13.85 -4.89
CA SER A 88 -2.68 13.97 -6.29
C SER A 88 -2.54 12.68 -7.12
N ALA A 89 -2.64 11.51 -6.46
CA ALA A 89 -2.63 10.20 -7.09
C ALA A 89 -4.01 9.55 -7.01
N THR A 90 -4.21 8.47 -7.77
CA THR A 90 -5.48 7.70 -7.79
C THR A 90 -5.83 7.11 -6.42
N VAL A 91 -4.84 6.96 -5.56
CA VAL A 91 -4.98 6.64 -4.13
C VAL A 91 -4.11 7.58 -3.32
N ASN A 92 -4.54 7.86 -2.09
CA ASN A 92 -3.82 8.72 -1.15
C ASN A 92 -2.80 7.95 -0.32
N ARG A 93 -3.02 6.65 -0.14
CA ARG A 93 -2.16 5.80 0.67
C ARG A 93 -1.97 4.44 0.04
N ILE A 94 -0.78 3.88 0.18
CA ILE A 94 -0.47 2.50 -0.19
C ILE A 94 0.11 1.79 1.03
N ILE A 95 -0.39 0.59 1.32
CA ILE A 95 0.09 -0.26 2.41
C ILE A 95 0.49 -1.62 1.82
N ILE A 96 1.72 -2.04 2.05
CA ILE A 96 2.27 -3.28 1.49
C ILE A 96 2.97 -4.08 2.57
N SER A 97 2.58 -5.34 2.78
CA SER A 97 3.38 -6.27 3.59
C SER A 97 4.60 -6.74 2.81
N THR A 98 5.79 -6.56 3.36
CA THR A 98 7.06 -7.01 2.78
C THR A 98 8.14 -7.07 3.86
N PRO A 99 8.95 -8.15 3.95
CA PRO A 99 10.07 -8.23 4.88
C PRO A 99 11.21 -7.27 4.48
N LEU A 100 11.20 -6.74 3.26
CA LEU A 100 12.19 -5.79 2.76
C LEU A 100 11.80 -4.32 3.00
N ALA A 101 10.80 -4.04 3.86
CA ALA A 101 10.25 -2.69 4.03
C ALA A 101 11.32 -1.65 4.41
N GLY A 102 12.25 -2.00 5.32
CA GLY A 102 13.37 -1.12 5.70
C GLY A 102 14.24 -0.74 4.49
N LYS A 103 14.68 -1.74 3.72
CA LYS A 103 15.48 -1.53 2.51
C LYS A 103 14.77 -0.66 1.49
N TYR A 104 13.47 -0.85 1.29
CA TYR A 104 12.70 -0.02 0.36
C TYR A 104 12.49 1.41 0.87
N ALA A 105 12.31 1.59 2.19
CA ALA A 105 12.21 2.91 2.78
C ALA A 105 13.51 3.71 2.62
N GLU A 106 14.66 3.07 2.84
CA GLU A 106 15.99 3.67 2.60
C GLU A 106 16.16 4.08 1.13
N GLN A 107 15.88 3.16 0.20
CA GLN A 107 15.96 3.45 -1.23
C GLN A 107 15.02 4.58 -1.66
N LEU A 108 13.82 4.66 -1.08
CA LEU A 108 12.89 5.74 -1.37
C LEU A 108 13.33 7.07 -0.75
N ALA A 109 13.95 7.06 0.43
CA ALA A 109 14.49 8.26 1.06
C ALA A 109 15.63 8.89 0.23
N GLU A 110 16.39 8.08 -0.52
CA GLU A 110 17.44 8.57 -1.42
C GLU A 110 16.89 9.28 -2.67
N ILE A 111 15.63 9.02 -3.04
CA ILE A 111 15.10 9.41 -4.36
C ILE A 111 13.78 10.21 -4.29
N CYS A 112 13.13 10.23 -3.13
CA CYS A 112 12.03 11.14 -2.84
C CYS A 112 12.61 12.43 -2.25
N PRO A 113 12.31 13.61 -2.84
CA PRO A 113 12.80 14.90 -2.38
C PRO A 113 12.18 15.35 -1.05
#